data_AF-A0A831R2L5-F1
#
_entry.id   AF-A0A831R2L5-F1
#
_cell.length_a   1.000
_cell.length_b   1.000
_cell.length_c   1.000
_cell.angle_alpha   90.00
_cell.angle_beta   90.00
_cell.angle_gamma   90.00
#
_symmetry.space_group_name_H-M   'P 1'
#
loop_
_entity.id
_entity.type
_entity.pdbx_description
1 polymer ?
#
loop_
_entity_poly.entity_id
_entity_poly.type
_entity_poly.pdbx_seq_one_letter_code
_entity_poly.pdbx_strand_id
1 'polypeptide(L)'
;MEINVNYLDNLRIEAKFDDFSVISDQPIRYKGDGSAPGPFDYFLASSALCAAYFVRVYCLARDIPTDNIRLSQNNIVDPENRYNQIFKIQVELPEDLPEKHRQGILRSIDRCTVKKVVQTGPEFQIEIVDNLVGDAQALLMARPEGEANTYIVGKDLPLEQTIANMTTMIADLGMKIEIASWRNIVPHVWSLHIRDAASPMCFTNGKGSTKESALCSALGEFIERLNCNFFYNDQFFGEEIANSAFVHCPKERWFKPGPNDELPSGILDDHCLPIYNPEDELVGSNLIDTNSGNAKRGICALPFVRHSDGEEVYFPSNLIENLFLSNGMSAGNTLFEAQVQCLSEIFERAVKKQIIQEEITLPDVPLHVLEKY
;
A
#
# COMPACT_ATOMS: atom_id res chain seq x y z
N MET A 1 10.93 -3.85 -1.15
CA MET A 1 11.25 -4.95 -0.23
C MET A 1 12.64 -4.73 0.30
N GLU A 2 12.73 -4.34 1.55
CA GLU A 2 13.97 -4.36 2.32
C GLU A 2 14.33 -5.79 2.75
N ILE A 3 15.62 -6.13 2.67
CA ILE A 3 16.15 -7.40 3.19
C ILE A 3 17.26 -7.08 4.18
N ASN A 4 17.06 -7.46 5.44
CA ASN A 4 18.06 -7.33 6.49
C ASN A 4 18.83 -8.65 6.64
N VAL A 5 20.15 -8.58 6.79
CA VAL A 5 21.00 -9.77 6.90
C VAL A 5 21.63 -9.85 8.29
N ASN A 6 21.41 -10.97 8.97
CA ASN A 6 22.09 -11.32 10.21
C ASN A 6 23.23 -12.31 9.92
N TYR A 7 24.34 -12.13 10.60
CA TYR A 7 25.43 -13.11 10.63
C TYR A 7 25.16 -14.13 11.74
N LEU A 8 25.18 -15.41 11.37
CA LEU A 8 25.04 -16.52 12.30
C LEU A 8 26.43 -17.14 12.56
N ASP A 9 26.45 -18.29 13.23
CA ASP A 9 27.69 -19.03 13.46
C ASP A 9 28.39 -19.45 12.16
N ASN A 10 29.72 -19.45 12.16
CA ASN A 10 30.57 -19.80 11.02
C ASN A 10 30.30 -18.95 9.76
N LEU A 11 29.96 -19.56 8.62
CA LEU A 11 29.67 -18.88 7.35
C LEU A 11 28.17 -18.79 7.04
N ARG A 12 27.34 -19.05 8.05
CA ARG A 12 25.89 -19.00 7.92
C ARG A 12 25.40 -17.57 8.01
N ILE A 13 24.44 -17.24 7.16
CA ILE A 13 23.79 -15.93 7.11
C ILE A 13 22.27 -16.13 7.04
N GLU A 14 21.53 -15.22 7.64
CA GLU A 14 20.07 -15.19 7.61
C GLU A 14 19.59 -13.89 6.98
N ALA A 15 18.85 -14.00 5.89
CA ALA A 15 18.09 -12.88 5.33
C ALA A 15 16.69 -12.85 5.97
N LYS A 16 16.25 -11.70 6.47
CA LYS A 16 14.90 -11.43 6.96
C LYS A 16 14.23 -10.36 6.10
N PHE A 17 13.00 -10.63 5.67
CA PHE A 17 12.19 -9.72 4.87
C PHE A 17 10.71 -10.09 5.02
N ASP A 18 9.84 -9.09 5.14
CA ASP A 18 8.44 -9.29 5.54
C ASP A 18 8.34 -10.25 6.75
N ASP A 19 7.49 -11.28 6.69
CA ASP A 19 7.35 -12.33 7.72
C ASP A 19 8.25 -13.56 7.48
N PHE A 20 9.18 -13.49 6.53
CA PHE A 20 9.98 -14.63 6.08
C PHE A 20 11.45 -14.53 6.51
N SER A 21 12.06 -15.69 6.73
CA SER A 21 13.51 -15.80 6.88
C SER A 21 14.08 -16.89 5.97
N VAL A 22 15.28 -16.62 5.43
CA VAL A 22 16.03 -17.55 4.58
C VAL A 22 17.43 -17.67 5.13
N ILE A 23 17.81 -18.88 5.52
CA ILE A 23 19.17 -19.21 5.95
C ILE A 23 19.96 -19.68 4.72
N SER A 24 21.17 -19.15 4.58
CA SER A 24 22.14 -19.59 3.58
C SER A 24 23.44 -20.00 4.24
N ASP A 25 24.11 -20.97 3.64
CA ASP A 25 25.39 -21.51 4.12
C ASP A 25 26.27 -21.90 2.94
N GLN A 26 27.58 -21.96 3.19
CA GLN A 26 28.54 -22.46 2.23
C GLN A 26 28.71 -23.98 2.41
N PRO A 27 28.97 -24.74 1.34
CA PRO A 27 29.30 -26.16 1.47
C PRO A 27 30.64 -26.34 2.20
N ILE A 28 30.88 -27.54 2.75
CA ILE A 28 32.11 -27.91 3.48
C ILE A 28 33.38 -27.60 2.68
N ARG A 29 33.35 -27.80 1.34
CA ARG A 29 34.50 -27.48 0.45
C ARG A 29 34.89 -26.00 0.45
N TYR A 30 33.98 -25.11 0.84
CA TYR A 30 34.20 -23.67 1.01
C TYR A 30 34.17 -23.25 2.49
N LYS A 31 34.46 -24.20 3.41
CA LYS A 31 34.59 -24.00 4.86
C LYS A 31 33.28 -23.67 5.61
N GLY A 32 32.12 -23.77 4.96
CA GLY A 32 30.83 -23.67 5.67
C GLY A 32 30.38 -25.03 6.22
N ASP A 33 29.21 -25.04 6.87
CA ASP A 33 28.68 -26.27 7.50
C ASP A 33 27.87 -27.12 6.50
N GLY A 34 27.56 -26.57 5.33
CA GLY A 34 26.68 -27.20 4.33
C GLY A 34 25.25 -27.42 4.83
N SER A 35 24.83 -26.64 5.84
CA SER A 35 23.54 -26.78 6.52
C SER A 35 22.35 -26.18 5.75
N ALA A 36 22.63 -25.33 4.76
CA ALA A 36 21.64 -24.68 3.91
C ALA A 36 22.20 -24.43 2.49
N PRO A 37 21.36 -24.19 1.47
CA PRO A 37 21.82 -23.78 0.14
C PRO A 37 22.65 -22.49 0.17
N GLY A 38 23.59 -22.35 -0.76
CA GLY A 38 24.34 -21.11 -0.93
C GLY A 38 23.47 -19.99 -1.52
N PRO A 39 23.89 -18.70 -1.42
CA PRO A 39 23.05 -17.59 -1.90
C PRO A 39 22.75 -17.68 -3.40
N PHE A 40 23.72 -18.15 -4.19
CA PHE A 40 23.54 -18.36 -5.63
C PHE A 40 22.57 -19.51 -5.94
N ASP A 41 22.48 -20.52 -5.08
CA ASP A 41 21.53 -21.63 -5.27
C ASP A 41 20.09 -21.14 -5.12
N TYR A 42 19.82 -20.22 -4.19
CA TYR A 42 18.52 -19.56 -4.07
C TYR A 42 18.17 -18.74 -5.32
N PHE A 43 19.13 -18.02 -5.89
CA PHE A 43 18.92 -17.31 -7.15
C PHE A 43 18.50 -18.28 -8.28
N LEU A 44 19.20 -19.41 -8.44
CA LEU A 44 18.84 -20.43 -9.43
C LEU A 44 17.51 -21.13 -9.15
N ALA A 45 17.21 -21.41 -7.88
CA ALA A 45 15.92 -21.97 -7.50
C ALA A 45 14.79 -20.98 -7.81
N SER A 46 15.00 -19.68 -7.56
CA SER A 46 14.00 -18.63 -7.81
C SER A 46 13.58 -18.55 -9.28
N SER A 47 14.50 -18.77 -10.24
CA SER A 47 14.15 -18.75 -11.66
C SER A 47 13.29 -19.95 -12.07
N ALA A 48 13.59 -21.15 -11.55
CA ALA A 48 12.78 -22.34 -11.79
C ALA A 48 11.39 -22.22 -11.14
N LEU A 49 11.32 -21.74 -9.89
CA LEU A 49 10.07 -21.50 -9.17
C LEU A 49 9.21 -20.43 -9.85
N CYS A 50 9.82 -19.35 -10.33
CA CYS A 50 9.13 -18.31 -11.10
C CYS A 50 8.50 -18.88 -12.38
N ALA A 51 9.24 -19.68 -13.16
CA ALA A 51 8.66 -20.35 -14.33
C ALA A 51 7.47 -21.24 -13.94
N ALA A 52 7.63 -22.07 -12.90
CA ALA A 52 6.57 -22.96 -12.41
C ALA A 52 5.33 -22.20 -11.93
N TYR A 53 5.51 -21.05 -11.27
CA TYR A 53 4.41 -20.16 -10.86
C TYR A 53 3.60 -19.69 -12.07
N PHE A 54 4.25 -19.22 -13.15
CA PHE A 54 3.55 -18.79 -14.35
C PHE A 54 2.82 -19.94 -15.08
N VAL A 55 3.34 -21.17 -14.99
CA VAL A 55 2.60 -22.36 -15.44
C VAL A 55 1.35 -22.55 -14.58
N ARG A 56 1.49 -22.52 -13.25
CA ARG A 56 0.38 -22.71 -12.32
C ARG A 56 -0.73 -21.69 -12.51
N VAL A 57 -0.40 -20.41 -12.65
CA VAL A 57 -1.39 -19.35 -12.90
C VAL A 57 -2.12 -19.55 -14.24
N TYR A 58 -1.40 -19.93 -15.29
CA TYR A 58 -2.02 -20.20 -16.60
C TYR A 58 -3.04 -21.36 -16.52
N CYS A 59 -2.64 -22.44 -15.84
CA CYS A 59 -3.45 -23.64 -15.67
C CYS A 59 -4.67 -23.37 -14.79
N LEU A 60 -4.48 -22.68 -13.67
CA LEU A 60 -5.55 -22.31 -12.73
C LEU A 60 -6.64 -21.47 -13.41
N ALA A 61 -6.26 -20.49 -14.23
CA ALA A 61 -7.22 -19.63 -14.93
C ALA A 61 -8.02 -20.35 -16.04
N ARG A 62 -7.75 -21.63 -16.30
CA ARG A 62 -8.35 -22.43 -17.38
C ARG A 62 -8.81 -23.81 -16.92
N ASP A 63 -8.82 -24.03 -15.60
CA ASP A 63 -9.18 -25.31 -14.98
C ASP A 63 -8.38 -26.50 -15.54
N ILE A 64 -7.09 -26.28 -15.83
CA ILE A 64 -6.18 -27.34 -16.28
C ILE A 64 -5.47 -27.92 -15.05
N PRO A 65 -5.54 -29.23 -14.79
CA PRO A 65 -4.77 -29.86 -13.73
C PRO A 65 -3.27 -29.69 -13.97
N THR A 66 -2.52 -29.40 -12.91
CA THR A 66 -1.05 -29.36 -12.96
C THR A 66 -0.41 -30.75 -12.82
N ASP A 67 -1.23 -31.79 -12.73
CA ASP A 67 -0.79 -33.18 -12.65
C ASP A 67 0.05 -33.52 -13.88
N ASN A 68 1.18 -34.19 -13.66
CA ASN A 68 2.13 -34.58 -14.72
C ASN A 68 2.77 -33.42 -15.51
N ILE A 69 2.64 -32.17 -15.05
CA ILE A 69 3.49 -31.08 -15.53
C ILE A 69 4.75 -31.02 -14.67
N ARG A 70 5.93 -31.12 -15.29
CA ARG A 70 7.22 -31.06 -14.57
C ARG A 70 8.10 -29.97 -15.14
N LEU A 71 8.85 -29.30 -14.27
CA LEU A 71 9.85 -28.31 -14.65
C LEU A 71 11.20 -28.70 -14.07
N SER A 72 12.25 -28.54 -14.88
CA SER A 72 13.64 -28.70 -14.45
C SER A 72 14.48 -27.56 -15.02
N GLN A 73 15.44 -27.09 -14.24
CA GLN A 73 16.42 -26.11 -14.68
C GLN A 73 17.81 -26.72 -14.62
N ASN A 74 18.57 -26.54 -15.70
CA ASN A 74 19.99 -26.85 -15.76
C ASN A 74 20.75 -25.62 -16.22
N ASN A 75 22.00 -25.47 -15.77
CA ASN A 75 22.84 -24.34 -16.17
C ASN A 75 23.97 -24.84 -17.05
N ILE A 76 24.17 -24.18 -18.19
CA ILE A 76 25.35 -24.38 -19.03
C ILE A 76 26.29 -23.22 -18.73
N VAL A 77 27.46 -23.53 -18.16
CA VAL A 77 28.48 -22.54 -17.79
C VAL A 77 29.46 -22.40 -18.95
N ASP A 78 29.73 -21.16 -19.36
CA ASP A 78 30.75 -20.86 -20.36
C ASP A 78 32.16 -21.22 -19.82
N PRO A 79 32.95 -22.01 -20.56
CA PRO A 79 34.30 -22.42 -20.13
C PRO A 79 35.28 -21.27 -19.92
N GLU A 80 35.13 -20.16 -20.64
CA GLU A 80 36.04 -19.00 -20.61
C GLU A 80 35.55 -17.92 -19.63
N ASN A 81 34.25 -17.86 -19.36
CA ASN A 81 33.66 -16.93 -18.41
C ASN A 81 32.59 -17.59 -17.53
N ARG A 82 32.96 -18.01 -16.32
CA ARG A 82 32.03 -18.68 -15.37
C ARG A 82 30.76 -17.88 -15.02
N TYR A 83 30.74 -16.57 -15.27
CA TYR A 83 29.58 -15.72 -15.04
C TYR A 83 28.62 -15.67 -16.24
N ASN A 84 29.10 -16.03 -17.44
CA ASN A 84 28.26 -16.20 -18.62
C ASN A 84 27.62 -17.60 -18.56
N GLN A 85 26.32 -17.65 -18.24
CA GLN A 85 25.58 -18.90 -18.07
C GLN A 85 24.29 -18.90 -18.87
N ILE A 86 23.96 -20.05 -19.45
CA ILE A 86 22.64 -20.30 -20.04
C ILE A 86 21.81 -21.07 -19.01
N PHE A 87 20.80 -20.42 -18.44
CA PHE A 87 19.79 -21.06 -17.60
C PHE A 87 18.74 -21.74 -18.49
N LYS A 88 18.89 -23.05 -18.67
CA LYS A 88 18.03 -23.88 -19.50
C LYS A 88 16.89 -24.45 -18.66
N ILE A 89 15.71 -23.83 -18.76
CA ILE A 89 14.46 -24.34 -18.17
C ILE A 89 13.76 -25.25 -19.18
N GLN A 90 13.47 -26.47 -18.78
CA GLN A 90 12.75 -27.48 -19.55
C GLN A 90 11.43 -27.77 -18.87
N VAL A 91 10.36 -27.86 -19.67
CA VAL A 91 8.99 -28.09 -19.20
C VAL A 91 8.48 -29.35 -19.88
N GLU A 92 8.16 -30.36 -19.09
CA GLU A 92 7.49 -31.58 -19.52
C GLU A 92 5.98 -31.37 -19.38
N LEU A 93 5.24 -31.58 -20.46
CA LEU A 93 3.79 -31.38 -20.53
C LEU A 93 3.08 -32.69 -20.92
N PRO A 94 1.94 -33.04 -20.31
CA PRO A 94 1.16 -34.24 -20.62
C PRO A 94 0.85 -34.37 -22.11
N GLU A 95 0.94 -35.57 -22.70
CA GLU A 95 0.73 -35.81 -24.15
C GLU A 95 -0.65 -35.35 -24.64
N ASP A 96 -1.68 -35.54 -23.80
CA ASP A 96 -3.07 -35.19 -24.05
C ASP A 96 -3.37 -33.69 -23.94
N LEU A 97 -2.42 -32.87 -23.46
CA LEU A 97 -2.59 -31.43 -23.36
C LEU A 97 -2.70 -30.80 -24.77
N PRO A 98 -3.82 -30.12 -25.10
CA PRO A 98 -4.02 -29.50 -26.41
C PRO A 98 -2.90 -28.50 -26.76
N GLU A 99 -2.52 -28.45 -28.04
CA GLU A 99 -1.43 -27.57 -28.53
C GLU A 99 -1.64 -26.09 -28.16
N LYS A 100 -2.90 -25.62 -28.18
CA LYS A 100 -3.25 -24.26 -27.74
C LYS A 100 -2.76 -23.94 -26.32
N HIS A 101 -2.81 -24.92 -25.42
CA HIS A 101 -2.40 -24.79 -24.04
C HIS A 101 -0.90 -24.97 -23.87
N ARG A 102 -0.26 -25.86 -24.64
CA ARG A 102 1.21 -25.97 -24.68
C ARG A 102 1.86 -24.64 -25.03
N GLN A 103 1.41 -24.01 -26.12
CA GLN A 103 1.88 -22.69 -26.53
C GLN A 103 1.50 -21.59 -25.52
N GLY A 104 0.32 -21.69 -24.90
CA GLY A 104 -0.12 -20.79 -23.87
C GLY A 104 0.76 -20.81 -22.62
N ILE A 105 1.16 -22.01 -22.17
CA ILE A 105 2.08 -22.21 -21.05
C ILE A 105 3.45 -21.62 -21.37
N LEU A 106 4.00 -21.90 -22.56
CA LEU A 106 5.28 -21.31 -22.98
C LEU A 106 5.23 -19.77 -22.98
N ARG A 107 4.17 -19.17 -23.52
CA ARG A 107 3.97 -17.70 -23.46
C ARG A 107 3.81 -17.18 -22.04
N SER A 108 3.20 -17.96 -21.14
CA SER A 108 3.06 -17.60 -19.73
C SER A 108 4.43 -17.58 -19.05
N ILE A 109 5.24 -18.63 -19.22
CA ILE A 109 6.61 -18.71 -18.71
C ILE A 109 7.46 -17.57 -19.28
N ASP A 110 7.20 -17.13 -20.53
CA ASP A 110 7.96 -16.02 -21.09
C ASP A 110 7.86 -14.74 -20.25
N ARG A 111 6.78 -14.57 -19.48
CA ARG A 111 6.55 -13.44 -18.59
C ARG A 111 7.18 -13.59 -17.20
N CYS A 112 7.95 -14.66 -16.95
CA CYS A 112 8.63 -14.85 -15.68
C CYS A 112 9.47 -13.63 -15.28
N THR A 113 9.11 -13.04 -14.14
CA THR A 113 9.72 -11.82 -13.60
C THR A 113 11.22 -11.96 -13.41
N VAL A 114 11.69 -13.04 -12.78
CA VAL A 114 13.12 -13.29 -12.53
C VAL A 114 13.90 -13.27 -13.85
N LYS A 115 13.40 -13.97 -14.87
CA LYS A 115 14.03 -14.01 -16.20
C LYS A 115 14.06 -12.62 -16.84
N LYS A 116 12.95 -11.87 -16.82
CA LYS A 116 12.89 -10.53 -17.43
C LYS A 116 13.85 -9.57 -16.74
N VAL A 117 13.93 -9.57 -15.41
CA VAL A 117 14.88 -8.74 -14.66
C VAL A 117 16.33 -9.07 -15.06
N VAL A 118 16.72 -10.35 -15.03
CA VAL A 118 18.07 -10.78 -15.41
C VAL A 118 18.42 -10.40 -16.86
N GLN A 119 17.46 -10.50 -17.79
CA GLN A 119 17.65 -10.11 -19.19
C GLN A 119 17.76 -8.59 -19.39
N THR A 120 17.08 -7.79 -18.56
CA THR A 120 17.20 -6.33 -18.56
C THR A 120 18.55 -5.87 -17.98
N GLY A 121 19.15 -6.66 -17.08
CA GLY A 121 20.44 -6.36 -16.46
C GLY A 121 20.32 -5.32 -15.36
N PRO A 122 19.91 -5.70 -14.13
CA PRO A 122 19.87 -4.76 -13.02
C PRO A 122 21.29 -4.29 -12.67
N GLU A 123 21.41 -3.02 -12.29
CA GLU A 123 22.65 -2.48 -11.76
C GLU A 123 22.79 -2.84 -10.27
N PHE A 124 24.00 -3.24 -9.87
CA PHE A 124 24.35 -3.44 -8.46
C PHE A 124 25.16 -2.24 -7.99
N GLN A 125 24.54 -1.35 -7.23
CA GLN A 125 25.21 -0.24 -6.57
C GLN A 125 25.58 -0.66 -5.14
N ILE A 126 26.84 -0.46 -4.77
CA ILE A 126 27.37 -0.83 -3.45
C ILE A 126 27.91 0.43 -2.80
N GLU A 127 27.35 0.79 -1.66
CA GLU A 127 27.73 1.96 -0.87
C GLU A 127 27.98 1.59 0.59
N ILE A 128 28.84 2.36 1.24
CA ILE A 128 29.10 2.26 2.67
C ILE A 128 28.36 3.41 3.33
N VAL A 129 27.51 3.08 4.29
CA VAL A 129 26.64 4.03 4.99
C VAL A 129 26.94 3.99 6.48
N ASP A 130 26.80 5.12 7.17
CA ASP A 130 27.00 5.18 8.63
C ASP A 130 25.85 4.45 9.36
N ASN A 131 24.64 4.44 8.79
CA ASN A 131 23.47 3.77 9.34
C ASN A 131 22.45 3.38 8.25
N LEU A 132 22.17 2.08 8.12
CA LEU A 132 21.20 1.51 7.16
C LEU A 132 19.76 2.02 7.35
N VAL A 133 19.38 2.41 8.57
CA VAL A 133 18.04 2.95 8.87
C VAL A 133 17.87 4.34 8.26
N GLY A 134 18.90 5.18 8.31
CA GLY A 134 18.86 6.55 7.79
C GLY A 134 18.90 6.64 6.26
N ASP A 135 19.69 5.77 5.61
CA ASP A 135 19.96 5.91 4.16
C ASP A 135 18.89 5.30 3.25
N ALA A 136 18.06 4.39 3.73
CA ALA A 136 17.04 3.80 2.87
C ALA A 136 15.93 4.77 2.44
N GLN A 137 15.80 5.90 3.14
CA GLN A 137 14.98 7.04 2.72
C GLN A 137 15.51 7.68 1.43
N ALA A 138 16.84 7.69 1.24
CA ALA A 138 17.50 8.32 0.10
C ALA A 138 17.14 7.63 -1.23
N LEU A 139 16.79 6.33 -1.20
CA LEU A 139 16.36 5.57 -2.37
C LEU A 139 14.97 6.00 -2.90
N LEU A 140 14.06 6.47 -2.05
CA LEU A 140 12.84 7.16 -2.53
C LEU A 140 13.15 8.57 -3.01
N MET A 141 14.13 9.21 -2.38
CA MET A 141 14.62 10.54 -2.72
C MET A 141 15.66 10.52 -3.85
N ALA A 142 15.63 9.54 -4.76
CA ALA A 142 16.28 9.70 -6.06
C ALA A 142 15.69 10.96 -6.69
N ARG A 143 16.36 12.09 -6.44
CA ARG A 143 15.87 13.42 -6.78
C ARG A 143 15.56 13.36 -8.27
N PRO A 144 14.38 13.84 -8.71
CA PRO A 144 14.15 14.00 -10.13
C PRO A 144 15.39 14.69 -10.72
N GLU A 145 15.99 14.10 -11.75
CA GLU A 145 17.20 14.63 -12.36
C GLU A 145 16.91 16.04 -12.88
N GLY A 146 17.36 17.07 -12.15
CA GLY A 146 17.33 18.48 -12.57
C GLY A 146 16.46 19.41 -11.71
N GLU A 147 16.55 20.73 -12.01
CA GLU A 147 15.72 21.81 -11.44
C GLU A 147 14.29 21.83 -12.03
N ALA A 148 13.71 20.65 -12.31
CA ALA A 148 12.37 20.57 -12.87
C ALA A 148 11.34 21.03 -11.83
N ASN A 149 10.43 21.91 -12.24
CA ASN A 149 9.31 22.40 -11.45
C ASN A 149 8.02 22.12 -12.21
N THR A 150 7.55 20.88 -12.14
CA THR A 150 6.37 20.42 -12.88
C THR A 150 5.11 20.79 -12.11
N TYR A 151 4.34 21.74 -12.63
CA TYR A 151 3.01 22.09 -12.10
C TYR A 151 1.92 21.32 -12.84
N ILE A 152 0.97 20.78 -12.07
CA ILE A 152 -0.26 20.21 -12.60
C ILE A 152 -1.47 21.02 -12.11
N VAL A 153 -2.55 21.00 -12.89
CA VAL A 153 -3.76 21.79 -12.59
C VAL A 153 -4.31 21.43 -11.21
N GLY A 154 -4.57 22.45 -10.40
CA GLY A 154 -5.18 22.30 -9.08
C GLY A 154 -4.20 21.93 -7.95
N LYS A 155 -2.88 22.00 -8.18
CA LYS A 155 -1.85 21.80 -7.15
C LYS A 155 -1.05 23.08 -6.91
N ASP A 156 -0.82 23.38 -5.64
CA ASP A 156 -0.21 24.65 -5.19
C ASP A 156 1.32 24.62 -5.19
N LEU A 157 1.93 23.44 -5.33
CA LEU A 157 3.38 23.24 -5.43
C LEU A 157 3.73 22.33 -6.62
N PRO A 158 4.96 22.44 -7.16
CA PRO A 158 5.43 21.53 -8.19
C PRO A 158 5.62 20.13 -7.60
N LEU A 159 5.43 19.11 -8.44
CA LEU A 159 5.46 17.69 -8.03
C LEU A 159 6.75 17.33 -7.29
N GLU A 160 7.89 17.81 -7.77
CA GLU A 160 9.22 17.54 -7.23
C GLU A 160 9.35 18.07 -5.80
N GLN A 161 8.86 19.28 -5.55
CA GLN A 161 8.86 19.88 -4.21
C GLN A 161 7.87 19.17 -3.29
N THR A 162 6.68 18.78 -3.79
CA THR A 162 5.72 18.00 -3.02
C THR A 162 6.29 16.66 -2.59
N ILE A 163 6.95 15.92 -3.48
CA ILE A 163 7.62 14.65 -3.17
C ILE A 163 8.69 14.84 -2.10
N ALA A 164 9.53 15.86 -2.26
CA ALA A 164 10.58 16.16 -1.28
C ALA A 164 9.98 16.45 0.11
N ASN A 165 8.99 17.35 0.19
CA ASN A 165 8.34 17.71 1.44
C ASN A 165 7.69 16.51 2.14
N MET A 166 6.90 15.73 1.40
CA MET A 166 6.17 14.58 1.97
C MET A 166 7.13 13.47 2.40
N THR A 167 8.16 13.18 1.60
CA THR A 167 9.13 12.12 1.93
C THR A 167 9.96 12.51 3.17
N THR A 168 10.38 13.78 3.29
CA THR A 168 11.06 14.29 4.49
C THR A 168 10.14 14.23 5.71
N MET A 169 8.88 14.66 5.59
CA MET A 169 7.93 14.60 6.72
C MET A 169 7.75 13.18 7.24
N ILE A 170 7.62 12.20 6.35
CA ILE A 170 7.49 10.79 6.74
C ILE A 170 8.80 10.27 7.36
N ALA A 171 9.96 10.73 6.85
CA ALA A 171 11.28 10.43 7.41
C ALA A 171 11.42 10.89 8.86
N ASP A 172 11.05 12.13 9.12
CA ASP A 172 11.20 12.77 10.42
C ASP A 172 10.32 12.09 11.48
N LEU A 173 9.25 11.41 11.06
CA LEU A 173 8.40 10.56 11.91
C LEU A 173 8.98 9.16 12.14
N GLY A 174 10.15 8.83 11.56
CA GLY A 174 10.82 7.53 11.69
C GLY A 174 10.21 6.43 10.82
N MET A 175 9.34 6.77 9.87
CA MET A 175 8.72 5.82 8.95
C MET A 175 9.55 5.64 7.69
N LYS A 176 9.68 4.39 7.27
CA LYS A 176 10.44 4.00 6.08
C LYS A 176 9.49 3.49 5.02
N ILE A 177 9.18 4.33 4.05
CA ILE A 177 8.35 3.93 2.92
C ILE A 177 9.17 3.10 1.95
N GLU A 178 8.54 2.16 1.26
CA GLU A 178 9.11 1.50 0.11
C GLU A 178 8.09 1.43 -1.02
N ILE A 179 8.57 1.50 -2.26
CA ILE A 179 7.72 1.30 -3.44
C ILE A 179 7.68 -0.20 -3.74
N ALA A 180 6.53 -0.83 -3.50
CA ALA A 180 6.38 -2.27 -3.75
C ALA A 180 6.16 -2.58 -5.23
N SER A 181 5.45 -1.70 -5.97
CA SER A 181 5.27 -1.88 -7.42
C SER A 181 4.93 -0.59 -8.15
N TRP A 182 5.32 -0.55 -9.43
CA TRP A 182 4.94 0.46 -10.41
C TRP A 182 4.15 -0.19 -11.55
N ARG A 183 3.20 0.54 -12.12
CA ARG A 183 2.50 0.16 -13.35
C ARG A 183 2.30 1.38 -14.24
N ASN A 184 2.45 1.16 -15.55
CA ASN A 184 2.12 2.10 -16.61
C ASN A 184 1.49 1.30 -17.74
N ILE A 185 0.17 1.08 -17.67
CA ILE A 185 -0.52 0.10 -18.52
C ILE A 185 -0.81 0.69 -19.90
N VAL A 186 -1.08 2.00 -19.98
CA VAL A 186 -1.31 2.77 -21.20
C VAL A 186 -0.66 4.14 -21.05
N PRO A 187 -0.33 4.85 -22.16
CA PRO A 187 0.26 6.18 -22.08
C PRO A 187 -0.53 7.11 -21.14
N HIS A 188 0.20 7.87 -20.33
CA HIS A 188 -0.35 8.83 -19.37
C HIS A 188 -1.21 8.21 -18.25
N VAL A 189 -1.06 6.92 -17.95
CA VAL A 189 -1.76 6.28 -16.81
C VAL A 189 -0.77 5.50 -15.97
N TRP A 190 -0.33 6.15 -14.89
CA TRP A 190 0.58 5.59 -13.91
C TRP A 190 -0.16 5.24 -12.62
N SER A 191 0.28 4.12 -12.02
CA SER A 191 -0.06 3.80 -10.65
C SER A 191 1.14 3.22 -9.93
N LEU A 192 1.24 3.44 -8.63
CA LEU A 192 2.20 2.77 -7.76
C LEU A 192 1.55 2.32 -6.46
N HIS A 193 2.20 1.37 -5.83
CA HIS A 193 1.87 0.91 -4.48
C HIS A 193 3.05 1.19 -3.57
N ILE A 194 2.80 1.89 -2.45
CA ILE A 194 3.81 2.15 -1.42
C ILE A 194 3.35 1.57 -0.09
N ARG A 195 4.30 1.18 0.76
CA ARG A 195 4.03 0.67 2.11
C ARG A 195 5.14 1.05 3.07
N ASP A 196 4.85 1.08 4.37
CA ASP A 196 5.90 1.12 5.39
C ASP A 196 6.63 -0.23 5.44
N ALA A 197 7.96 -0.19 5.40
CA ALA A 197 8.82 -1.37 5.49
C ALA A 197 8.70 -2.07 6.85
N ALA A 198 8.47 -1.31 7.94
CA ALA A 198 8.31 -1.86 9.28
C ALA A 198 6.88 -2.35 9.56
N SER A 199 5.89 -1.79 8.87
CA SER A 199 4.49 -2.19 8.97
C SER A 199 3.85 -2.31 7.58
N PRO A 200 4.02 -3.44 6.88
CA PRO A 200 3.52 -3.63 5.52
C PRO A 200 2.00 -3.49 5.36
N MET A 201 1.25 -3.54 6.47
CA MET A 201 -0.20 -3.27 6.52
C MET A 201 -0.53 -1.79 6.30
N CYS A 202 0.40 -0.89 6.61
CA CYS A 202 0.28 0.54 6.32
C CYS A 202 0.74 0.78 4.88
N PHE A 203 -0.22 0.79 3.95
CA PHE A 203 0.05 1.00 2.53
C PHE A 203 -0.97 1.90 1.87
N THR A 204 -0.56 2.54 0.79
CA THR A 204 -1.45 3.34 -0.08
C THR A 204 -1.10 3.13 -1.54
N ASN A 205 -1.99 3.59 -2.41
CA ASN A 205 -1.77 3.55 -3.84
C ASN A 205 -1.79 4.96 -4.39
N GLY A 206 -0.93 5.24 -5.36
CA GLY A 206 -0.95 6.51 -6.09
C GLY A 206 -1.44 6.29 -7.50
N LYS A 207 -2.10 7.31 -8.04
CA LYS A 207 -2.53 7.37 -9.44
C LYS A 207 -2.15 8.73 -10.02
N GLY A 208 -1.71 8.76 -11.27
CA GLY A 208 -1.29 9.99 -11.92
C GLY A 208 -1.08 9.86 -13.42
N SER A 209 -0.98 11.00 -14.10
CA SER A 209 -0.69 11.03 -15.54
C SER A 209 0.80 10.92 -15.86
N THR A 210 1.64 11.05 -14.84
CA THR A 210 3.10 10.88 -14.88
C THR A 210 3.55 10.03 -13.70
N LYS A 211 4.81 9.56 -13.74
CA LYS A 211 5.41 8.81 -12.63
C LYS A 211 5.42 9.65 -11.34
N GLU A 212 5.80 10.92 -11.44
CA GLU A 212 5.93 11.87 -10.33
C GLU A 212 4.57 12.22 -9.73
N SER A 213 3.55 12.46 -10.55
CA SER A 213 2.20 12.77 -10.05
C SER A 213 1.56 11.57 -9.35
N ALA A 214 1.82 10.35 -9.84
CA ALA A 214 1.40 9.16 -9.13
C ALA A 214 2.10 9.05 -7.77
N LEU A 215 3.41 9.30 -7.69
CA LEU A 215 4.14 9.29 -6.41
C LEU A 215 3.61 10.33 -5.42
N CYS A 216 3.37 11.57 -5.85
CA CYS A 216 2.71 12.59 -5.02
C CYS A 216 1.36 12.09 -4.50
N SER A 217 0.55 11.46 -5.36
CA SER A 217 -0.75 10.91 -4.97
C SER A 217 -0.61 9.81 -3.91
N ALA A 218 0.36 8.90 -4.03
CA ALA A 218 0.56 7.83 -3.04
C ALA A 218 1.00 8.39 -1.69
N LEU A 219 1.99 9.29 -1.69
CA LEU A 219 2.52 9.92 -0.47
C LEU A 219 1.47 10.80 0.21
N GLY A 220 0.71 11.57 -0.57
CA GLY A 220 -0.41 12.37 -0.07
C GLY A 220 -1.48 11.50 0.59
N GLU A 221 -1.88 10.41 -0.07
CA GLU A 221 -2.82 9.43 0.51
C GLU A 221 -2.23 8.79 1.78
N PHE A 222 -0.92 8.51 1.83
CA PHE A 222 -0.29 7.94 3.02
C PHE A 222 -0.39 8.89 4.22
N ILE A 223 -0.07 10.17 4.01
CA ILE A 223 -0.16 11.21 5.03
C ILE A 223 -1.62 11.45 5.45
N GLU A 224 -2.56 11.42 4.50
CA GLU A 224 -4.00 11.48 4.78
C GLU A 224 -4.44 10.35 5.72
N ARG A 225 -4.14 9.09 5.38
CA ARG A 225 -4.52 7.94 6.21
C ARG A 225 -3.85 7.95 7.57
N LEU A 226 -2.60 8.40 7.64
CA LEU A 226 -1.88 8.57 8.90
C LEU A 226 -2.55 9.61 9.81
N ASN A 227 -2.88 10.80 9.29
CA ASN A 227 -3.48 11.88 10.08
C ASN A 227 -4.87 11.54 10.60
N CYS A 228 -5.59 10.64 9.92
CA CYS A 228 -6.92 10.20 10.32
C CYS A 228 -6.91 8.87 11.10
N ASN A 229 -5.75 8.38 11.55
CA ASN A 229 -5.59 7.06 12.20
C ASN A 229 -6.16 5.88 11.38
N PHE A 230 -6.35 6.06 10.07
CA PHE A 230 -7.20 5.20 9.26
C PHE A 230 -6.55 3.84 8.95
N PHE A 231 -5.22 3.75 8.99
CA PHE A 231 -4.52 2.46 8.86
C PHE A 231 -4.95 1.43 9.90
N TYR A 232 -5.41 1.89 11.06
CA TYR A 232 -5.80 1.04 12.17
C TYR A 232 -7.29 1.16 12.54
N ASN A 233 -8.10 1.79 11.68
CA ASN A 233 -9.54 2.05 11.92
C ASN A 233 -10.29 0.82 12.45
N ASP A 234 -9.99 -0.37 11.91
CA ASP A 234 -10.69 -1.61 12.22
C ASP A 234 -10.02 -2.45 13.33
N GLN A 235 -9.11 -1.87 14.11
CA GLN A 235 -8.29 -2.59 15.09
C GLN A 235 -8.54 -2.09 16.51
N PHE A 236 -8.65 -3.02 17.47
CA PHE A 236 -8.56 -2.71 18.89
C PHE A 236 -7.09 -2.37 19.25
N PHE A 237 -6.85 -1.20 19.83
CA PHE A 237 -5.51 -0.68 20.10
C PHE A 237 -4.85 -1.27 21.36
N GLY A 238 -5.57 -2.10 22.11
CA GLY A 238 -5.08 -2.70 23.34
C GLY A 238 -5.41 -1.88 24.59
N GLU A 239 -5.33 -2.52 25.75
CA GLU A 239 -5.72 -1.92 27.03
C GLU A 239 -4.83 -0.72 27.43
N GLU A 240 -3.56 -0.71 27.03
CA GLU A 240 -2.65 0.39 27.33
C GLU A 240 -3.10 1.70 26.66
N ILE A 241 -3.34 1.67 25.34
CA ILE A 241 -3.80 2.84 24.60
C ILE A 241 -5.23 3.22 25.01
N ALA A 242 -6.12 2.25 25.22
CA ALA A 242 -7.49 2.50 25.68
C ALA A 242 -7.57 3.26 27.02
N ASN A 243 -6.54 3.16 27.86
CA ASN A 243 -6.45 3.83 29.17
C ASN A 243 -5.44 5.00 29.19
N SER A 244 -4.85 5.37 28.05
CA SER A 244 -3.90 6.48 27.96
C SER A 244 -4.61 7.84 28.08
N ALA A 245 -3.83 8.94 28.08
CA ALA A 245 -4.38 10.29 28.12
C ALA A 245 -5.37 10.56 26.96
N PHE A 246 -5.12 10.01 25.77
CA PHE A 246 -6.00 10.08 24.60
C PHE A 246 -5.82 8.85 23.69
N VAL A 247 -6.90 8.37 23.08
CA VAL A 247 -6.88 7.20 22.17
C VAL A 247 -6.64 7.62 20.72
N HIS A 248 -7.36 8.63 20.25
CA HIS A 248 -7.40 9.08 18.86
C HIS A 248 -6.67 10.39 18.65
N CYS A 249 -6.96 11.41 19.49
CA CYS A 249 -6.28 12.69 19.41
C CYS A 249 -6.31 13.47 20.74
N PRO A 250 -5.36 14.37 21.00
CA PRO A 250 -5.31 15.11 22.27
C PRO A 250 -6.54 15.99 22.58
N LYS A 251 -7.35 16.33 21.56
CA LYS A 251 -8.56 17.15 21.71
C LYS A 251 -9.85 16.33 21.82
N GLU A 252 -9.75 15.01 21.81
CA GLU A 252 -10.92 14.15 22.00
C GLU A 252 -11.56 14.40 23.37
N ARG A 253 -12.87 14.14 23.46
CA ARG A 253 -13.58 14.16 24.74
C ARG A 253 -14.34 12.86 24.94
N TRP A 254 -14.46 12.49 26.21
CA TRP A 254 -15.12 11.27 26.65
C TRP A 254 -16.42 11.62 27.35
N PHE A 255 -17.52 11.03 26.88
CA PHE A 255 -18.86 11.30 27.40
C PHE A 255 -19.45 10.04 28.00
N LYS A 256 -20.01 10.16 29.19
CA LYS A 256 -20.71 9.05 29.85
C LYS A 256 -22.15 8.98 29.37
N PRO A 257 -22.68 7.81 29.00
CA PRO A 257 -24.12 7.66 28.80
C PRO A 257 -24.90 8.18 30.00
N GLY A 258 -26.08 8.74 29.73
CA GLY A 258 -27.02 9.19 30.73
C GLY A 258 -27.68 8.02 31.49
N PRO A 259 -28.63 8.32 32.39
CA PRO A 259 -29.48 7.30 33.00
C PRO A 259 -30.13 6.42 31.93
N ASN A 260 -30.30 5.13 32.20
CA ASN A 260 -30.89 4.17 31.25
C ASN A 260 -30.20 4.11 29.87
N ASP A 261 -28.90 4.41 29.82
CA ASP A 261 -28.11 4.41 28.59
C ASP A 261 -28.50 5.51 27.58
N GLU A 262 -29.13 6.59 28.05
CA GLU A 262 -29.45 7.73 27.21
C GLU A 262 -28.20 8.36 26.56
N LEU A 263 -28.39 8.93 25.37
CA LEU A 263 -27.36 9.68 24.68
C LEU A 263 -26.93 10.90 25.54
N PRO A 264 -25.62 11.09 25.82
CA PRO A 264 -25.18 12.24 26.61
C PRO A 264 -25.40 13.57 25.89
N SER A 265 -25.62 14.62 26.68
CA SER A 265 -25.56 15.99 26.16
C SER A 265 -24.14 16.37 25.78
N GLY A 266 -23.99 17.14 24.70
CA GLY A 266 -22.71 17.66 24.23
C GLY A 266 -21.99 16.81 23.18
N ILE A 267 -22.60 15.71 22.72
CA ILE A 267 -22.24 15.04 21.46
C ILE A 267 -23.35 15.25 20.44
N LEU A 268 -22.97 15.34 19.17
CA LEU A 268 -23.86 15.73 18.07
C LEU A 268 -24.50 17.11 18.29
N ASP A 269 -25.10 17.66 17.24
CA ASP A 269 -25.86 18.90 17.31
C ASP A 269 -27.32 18.66 16.85
N ASP A 270 -28.14 19.71 16.94
CA ASP A 270 -29.55 19.67 16.53
C ASP A 270 -29.74 19.28 15.05
N HIS A 271 -28.71 19.42 14.21
CA HIS A 271 -28.74 19.00 12.82
C HIS A 271 -28.41 17.51 12.67
N CYS A 272 -27.42 17.01 13.42
CA CYS A 272 -26.97 15.63 13.37
C CYS A 272 -27.97 14.67 14.02
N LEU A 273 -28.63 15.07 15.12
CA LEU A 273 -29.53 14.19 15.86
C LEU A 273 -30.67 13.62 15.00
N PRO A 274 -31.42 14.42 14.21
CA PRO A 274 -32.43 13.87 13.30
C PRO A 274 -31.89 12.96 12.19
N ILE A 275 -30.60 13.04 11.87
CA ILE A 275 -29.96 12.22 10.82
C ILE A 275 -29.57 10.84 11.38
N TYR A 276 -28.94 10.82 12.56
CA TYR A 276 -28.38 9.59 13.14
C TYR A 276 -29.28 8.92 14.18
N ASN A 277 -30.27 9.66 14.70
CA ASN A 277 -31.24 9.18 15.68
C ASN A 277 -32.67 9.61 15.31
N PRO A 278 -33.18 9.27 14.11
CA PRO A 278 -34.49 9.76 13.64
C PRO A 278 -35.68 9.26 14.46
N GLU A 279 -35.56 8.08 15.08
CA GLU A 279 -36.64 7.41 15.82
C GLU A 279 -36.39 7.37 17.33
N ASP A 280 -35.42 8.14 17.84
CA ASP A 280 -35.02 8.17 19.26
C ASP A 280 -34.60 6.81 19.86
N GLU A 281 -34.07 5.90 19.02
CA GLU A 281 -33.64 4.55 19.43
C GLU A 281 -32.12 4.44 19.74
N LEU A 282 -31.33 5.45 19.37
CA LEU A 282 -29.87 5.44 19.57
C LEU A 282 -29.52 5.63 21.06
N VAL A 283 -28.85 4.64 21.64
CA VAL A 283 -28.40 4.68 23.04
C VAL A 283 -26.87 4.78 23.14
N GLY A 284 -26.40 5.27 24.29
CA GLY A 284 -24.99 5.60 24.51
C GLY A 284 -24.04 4.40 24.33
N SER A 285 -24.45 3.20 24.75
CA SER A 285 -23.65 1.99 24.58
C SER A 285 -23.46 1.56 23.12
N ASN A 286 -24.27 2.07 22.18
CA ASN A 286 -24.06 1.81 20.75
C ASN A 286 -22.86 2.58 20.18
N LEU A 287 -22.41 3.64 20.88
CA LEU A 287 -21.42 4.59 20.37
C LEU A 287 -20.02 4.43 20.97
N ILE A 288 -19.76 3.30 21.63
CA ILE A 288 -18.40 2.97 22.10
C ILE A 288 -17.52 2.71 20.88
N ASP A 289 -16.39 3.41 20.78
CA ASP A 289 -15.46 3.24 19.66
C ASP A 289 -14.78 1.87 19.72
N THR A 290 -14.55 1.28 18.54
CA THR A 290 -13.97 -0.08 18.46
C THR A 290 -12.50 -0.06 18.87
N ASN A 291 -11.80 1.03 18.57
CA ASN A 291 -10.36 1.15 18.81
C ASN A 291 -10.01 1.13 20.31
N SER A 292 -10.79 1.80 21.16
CA SER A 292 -10.62 1.73 22.61
C SER A 292 -11.34 0.57 23.27
N GLY A 293 -12.50 0.14 22.74
CA GLY A 293 -13.40 -0.81 23.39
C GLY A 293 -13.80 -0.44 24.83
N ASN A 294 -13.56 0.81 25.26
CA ASN A 294 -13.56 1.17 26.67
C ASN A 294 -14.92 1.72 27.12
N ALA A 295 -15.91 0.83 27.21
CA ALA A 295 -17.25 1.17 27.71
C ALA A 295 -17.22 1.82 29.12
N LYS A 296 -16.20 1.48 29.93
CA LYS A 296 -15.99 2.09 31.26
C LYS A 296 -15.43 3.51 31.19
N ARG A 297 -14.87 3.96 30.07
CA ARG A 297 -14.45 5.36 29.87
C ARG A 297 -15.58 6.17 29.25
N GLY A 298 -16.32 5.58 28.32
CA GLY A 298 -17.53 6.15 27.72
C GLY A 298 -17.43 6.25 26.20
N ILE A 299 -18.16 7.20 25.63
CA ILE A 299 -18.18 7.50 24.20
C ILE A 299 -17.02 8.46 23.90
N CYS A 300 -16.08 8.04 23.06
CA CYS A 300 -15.06 8.94 22.55
C CYS A 300 -15.63 9.76 21.39
N ALA A 301 -15.54 11.09 21.47
CA ALA A 301 -15.98 12.00 20.43
C ALA A 301 -14.88 12.99 20.05
N LEU A 302 -14.79 13.24 18.75
CA LEU A 302 -13.78 14.08 18.11
C LEU A 302 -14.37 15.45 17.78
N PRO A 303 -13.63 16.55 17.96
CA PRO A 303 -14.11 17.89 17.64
C PRO A 303 -14.10 18.16 16.13
N PHE A 304 -15.24 18.57 15.59
CA PHE A 304 -15.38 19.10 14.23
C PHE A 304 -15.89 20.53 14.27
N VAL A 305 -15.52 21.35 13.28
CA VAL A 305 -16.01 22.72 13.15
C VAL A 305 -17.15 22.74 12.14
N ARG A 306 -18.33 23.16 12.59
CA ARG A 306 -19.46 23.37 11.70
C ARG A 306 -19.25 24.66 10.91
N HIS A 307 -19.15 24.56 9.59
CA HIS A 307 -18.77 25.70 8.75
C HIS A 307 -19.80 26.83 8.67
N SER A 308 -21.08 26.57 8.97
CA SER A 308 -22.14 27.59 8.88
C SER A 308 -22.01 28.70 9.92
N ASP A 309 -21.44 28.40 11.08
CA ASP A 309 -21.33 29.32 12.22
C ASP A 309 -19.99 29.26 12.97
N GLY A 310 -19.15 28.27 12.68
CA GLY A 310 -17.83 28.10 13.30
C GLY A 310 -17.87 27.40 14.66
N GLU A 311 -19.02 26.87 15.08
CA GLU A 311 -19.16 26.18 16.36
C GLU A 311 -18.47 24.80 16.33
N GLU A 312 -17.90 24.42 17.47
CA GLU A 312 -17.29 23.11 17.66
C GLU A 312 -18.35 22.08 18.05
N VAL A 313 -18.45 21.00 17.30
CA VAL A 313 -19.38 19.88 17.52
C VAL A 313 -18.56 18.62 17.80
N TYR A 314 -18.82 17.96 18.93
CA TYR A 314 -18.19 16.69 19.26
C TYR A 314 -18.94 15.55 18.57
N PHE A 315 -18.27 14.89 17.65
CA PHE A 315 -18.84 13.82 16.84
C PHE A 315 -18.26 12.46 17.28
N PRO A 316 -19.09 11.48 17.68
CA PRO A 316 -18.63 10.17 18.14
C PRO A 316 -17.72 9.47 17.13
N SER A 317 -16.55 9.01 17.57
CA SER A 317 -15.60 8.28 16.71
C SER A 317 -16.23 7.04 16.09
N ASN A 318 -17.06 6.33 16.87
CA ASN A 318 -17.83 5.19 16.40
C ASN A 318 -18.67 5.49 15.15
N LEU A 319 -19.36 6.64 15.08
CA LEU A 319 -20.14 7.00 13.90
C LEU A 319 -19.25 7.33 12.69
N ILE A 320 -18.09 7.95 12.93
CA ILE A 320 -17.10 8.26 11.89
C ILE A 320 -16.60 6.96 11.27
N GLU A 321 -16.13 6.04 12.12
CA GLU A 321 -15.56 4.74 11.75
C GLU A 321 -16.55 3.86 11.01
N ASN A 322 -17.84 3.90 11.36
CA ASN A 322 -18.86 3.03 10.75
C ASN A 322 -19.51 3.61 9.48
N LEU A 323 -19.72 4.93 9.41
CA LEU A 323 -20.57 5.53 8.37
C LEU A 323 -19.78 6.26 7.28
N PHE A 324 -18.62 6.82 7.62
CA PHE A 324 -17.86 7.67 6.69
C PHE A 324 -16.67 6.95 6.09
N LEU A 325 -16.01 6.08 6.88
CA LEU A 325 -14.75 5.42 6.50
C LEU A 325 -13.77 6.47 5.94
N SER A 326 -13.11 6.21 4.82
CA SER A 326 -12.14 7.13 4.24
C SER A 326 -12.75 8.28 3.43
N ASN A 327 -14.07 8.37 3.28
CA ASN A 327 -14.70 9.35 2.41
C ASN A 327 -14.57 10.78 2.97
N GLY A 328 -14.02 11.69 2.17
CA GLY A 328 -13.83 13.08 2.56
C GLY A 328 -12.57 13.30 3.40
N MET A 329 -11.68 12.31 3.50
CA MET A 329 -10.32 12.54 3.98
C MET A 329 -9.50 13.23 2.87
N SER A 330 -8.56 14.08 3.25
CA SER A 330 -7.61 14.64 2.28
C SER A 330 -6.33 15.16 2.91
N ALA A 331 -5.24 15.09 2.15
CA ALA A 331 -4.02 15.84 2.37
C ALA A 331 -3.66 16.67 1.12
N GLY A 332 -2.98 17.79 1.31
CA GLY A 332 -2.58 18.69 0.24
C GLY A 332 -1.41 19.58 0.65
N ASN A 333 -0.80 20.24 -0.32
CA ASN A 333 0.31 21.18 -0.05
C ASN A 333 -0.13 22.38 0.81
N THR A 334 -1.40 22.76 0.70
CA THR A 334 -2.04 23.80 1.50
C THR A 334 -3.37 23.32 2.06
N LEU A 335 -3.89 24.03 3.07
CA LEU A 335 -5.21 23.74 3.62
C LEU A 335 -6.31 23.83 2.56
N PHE A 336 -6.25 24.83 1.66
CA PHE A 336 -7.24 25.02 0.62
C PHE A 336 -7.17 23.94 -0.45
N GLU A 337 -5.96 23.50 -0.84
CA GLU A 337 -5.78 22.37 -1.75
C GLU A 337 -6.43 21.10 -1.19
N ALA A 338 -6.18 20.79 0.09
CA ALA A 338 -6.77 19.65 0.78
C ALA A 338 -8.29 19.76 0.89
N GLN A 339 -8.82 20.95 1.22
CA GLN A 339 -10.27 21.19 1.31
C GLN A 339 -10.97 21.02 -0.05
N VAL A 340 -10.39 21.54 -1.12
CA VAL A 340 -10.95 21.38 -2.48
C VAL A 340 -10.99 19.91 -2.86
N GLN A 341 -9.92 19.15 -2.58
CA GLN A 341 -9.86 17.72 -2.84
C GLN A 341 -10.90 16.93 -2.01
N CYS A 342 -10.98 17.21 -0.70
CA CYS A 342 -11.98 16.64 0.21
C CYS A 342 -13.41 16.86 -0.29
N LEU A 343 -13.78 18.11 -0.57
CA LEU A 343 -15.13 18.44 -1.04
C LEU A 343 -15.44 17.83 -2.41
N SER A 344 -14.45 17.79 -3.31
CA SER A 344 -14.59 17.14 -4.61
C SER A 344 -14.83 15.63 -4.47
N GLU A 345 -14.19 14.97 -3.51
CA GLU A 345 -14.43 13.56 -3.23
C GLU A 345 -15.84 13.31 -2.66
N ILE A 346 -16.32 14.18 -1.76
CA ILE A 346 -17.69 14.10 -1.24
C ILE A 346 -18.69 14.20 -2.40
N PHE A 347 -18.49 15.14 -3.34
CA PHE A 347 -19.30 15.21 -4.55
C PHE A 347 -19.16 13.98 -5.45
N GLU A 348 -17.94 13.48 -5.67
CA GLU A 348 -17.69 12.27 -6.47
C GLU A 348 -18.52 11.10 -5.92
N ARG A 349 -18.49 10.87 -4.61
CA ARG A 349 -19.20 9.76 -3.97
C ARG A 349 -20.71 9.96 -3.97
N ALA A 350 -21.19 11.17 -3.66
CA ALA A 350 -22.62 11.49 -3.65
C ALA A 350 -23.24 11.36 -5.05
N VAL A 351 -22.62 11.98 -6.06
CA VAL A 351 -23.11 11.95 -7.45
C VAL A 351 -22.99 10.54 -8.04
N LYS A 352 -21.88 9.82 -7.77
CA LYS A 352 -21.74 8.40 -8.17
C LYS A 352 -22.88 7.55 -7.59
N LYS A 353 -23.18 7.70 -6.30
CA LYS A 353 -24.27 6.97 -5.64
C LYS A 353 -25.60 7.25 -6.35
N GLN A 354 -25.91 8.52 -6.61
CA GLN A 354 -27.14 8.91 -7.31
C GLN A 354 -27.23 8.30 -8.71
N ILE A 355 -26.18 8.43 -9.52
CA ILE A 355 -26.13 7.89 -10.89
C ILE A 355 -26.42 6.38 -10.90
N ILE A 356 -25.81 5.63 -9.96
CA ILE A 356 -25.97 4.18 -9.87
C ILE A 356 -27.37 3.81 -9.36
N GLN A 357 -27.85 4.46 -8.29
CA GLN A 357 -29.14 4.11 -7.67
C GLN A 357 -30.35 4.48 -8.52
N GLU A 358 -30.27 5.59 -9.25
CA GLU A 358 -31.33 6.07 -10.14
C GLU A 358 -31.16 5.58 -11.59
N GLU A 359 -30.14 4.75 -11.85
CA GLU A 359 -29.82 4.20 -13.18
C GLU A 359 -29.72 5.28 -14.27
N ILE A 360 -29.08 6.41 -13.93
CA ILE A 360 -29.05 7.59 -14.80
C ILE A 360 -28.20 7.31 -16.04
N THR A 361 -28.78 7.53 -17.22
CA THR A 361 -28.03 7.53 -18.48
C THR A 361 -27.30 8.86 -18.64
N LEU A 362 -25.97 8.83 -18.53
CA LEU A 362 -25.13 10.02 -18.69
C LEU A 362 -24.96 10.41 -20.16
N PRO A 363 -24.84 11.71 -20.48
CA PRO A 363 -24.42 12.13 -21.81
C PRO A 363 -22.94 11.83 -22.03
N ASP A 364 -22.58 11.47 -23.26
CA ASP A 364 -21.18 11.35 -23.67
C ASP A 364 -20.47 12.70 -23.62
N VAL A 365 -19.17 12.70 -23.29
CA VAL A 365 -18.33 13.89 -23.42
C VAL A 365 -18.04 14.12 -24.92
N PRO A 366 -18.43 15.26 -25.51
CA PRO A 366 -18.23 15.48 -26.94
C PRO A 366 -16.75 15.42 -27.35
N LEU A 367 -16.45 14.82 -28.50
CA LEU A 367 -15.07 14.60 -28.97
C LEU A 367 -14.22 15.89 -29.01
N HIS A 368 -14.80 16.99 -29.49
CA HIS A 368 -14.10 18.29 -29.56
C HIS A 368 -13.74 18.88 -28.18
N VAL A 369 -14.32 18.36 -27.09
CA VAL A 369 -13.93 18.69 -25.71
C VAL A 369 -12.74 17.83 -25.29
N LEU A 370 -12.76 16.52 -25.62
CA LEU A 370 -11.67 15.59 -25.32
C LEU A 370 -10.37 15.98 -26.05
N GLU A 371 -10.44 16.41 -27.31
CA GLU A 371 -9.29 16.82 -28.13
C GLU A 371 -8.51 18.03 -27.58
N LYS A 372 -8.99 18.68 -26.51
CA LYS A 372 -8.27 19.76 -25.81
C LYS A 372 -7.24 19.25 -24.81
N TYR A 373 -7.27 17.96 -24.48
CA TYR A 373 -6.41 17.27 -23.51
C TYR A 373 -5.65 16.15 -24.22
#